data_AF-A0A0D2MUD4-F1
#
_entry.id   AF-A0A0D2MUD4-F1
#
_cell.length_a   1.000
_cell.length_b   1.000
_cell.length_c   1.000
_cell.angle_alpha   90.00
_cell.angle_beta   90.00
_cell.angle_gamma   90.00
#
_symmetry.space_group_name_H-M   'P 1'
#
loop_
_entity.id
_entity.type
_entity.pdbx_description
1 polymer ?
#
loop_
_entity_poly.entity_id
_entity_poly.type
_entity_poly.pdbx_seq_one_letter_code
_entity_poly.pdbx_strand_id
1 'polypeptide(L)'
;MARHSKATRRRTPAGPSQVTKSDAVLEIGCSAGVCTSLLARHAGRVVGVDNSPQLIREAQERNPEVHFELVDVLQSPGNLERAGAGCGVVFVDIGGNRQLAALVALLPWVQERLRPRLLVVKSEALAAAAEKWLAMEQQEQQEQRQQEQQPGQQAEQQPEQQLEQQPEQQQQQQQEQEQEQEQQQQQEQQQPHRQPQDRQEEQVQDQQQEQQQEQQPEEQQKQHQEQRQQVQKDCPRESTNAAADAEAACASSGPGCSSSSNSSRGMDAAGPPPLCPPRIPGTLRDPSGWWRQLQARCSDRPEAVANNPLFYKAKAKGFRGVHPMRFPDRRLPGGARICRPFNYAVCREGAGRCEYDHDHCHHCLQAGHRARECTL
;
A
#
# COMPACT_ATOMS: atom_id res chain seq x y z
N MET A 1 18.14 -9.52 -30.71
CA MET A 1 19.08 -10.18 -29.78
C MET A 1 18.70 -9.82 -28.34
N ALA A 2 17.88 -10.64 -27.70
CA ALA A 2 17.39 -10.39 -26.34
C ALA A 2 18.41 -10.86 -25.31
N ARG A 3 18.97 -9.92 -24.54
CA ARG A 3 19.88 -10.21 -23.43
C ARG A 3 19.09 -10.92 -22.34
N HIS A 4 19.18 -12.25 -22.32
CA HIS A 4 18.90 -13.05 -21.15
C HIS A 4 19.90 -12.60 -20.07
N SER A 5 19.42 -11.88 -19.06
CA SER A 5 20.22 -11.54 -17.90
C SER A 5 20.45 -12.82 -17.11
N LYS A 6 21.47 -13.58 -17.53
CA LYS A 6 22.12 -14.57 -16.68
C LYS A 6 22.68 -13.78 -15.50
N ALA A 7 21.99 -13.83 -14.37
CA ALA A 7 22.57 -13.54 -13.07
C ALA A 7 23.61 -14.63 -12.72
N THR A 8 24.64 -14.81 -13.55
CA THR A 8 25.92 -15.37 -13.14
C THR A 8 26.62 -14.30 -12.32
N ARG A 9 26.15 -14.09 -11.07
CA ARG A 9 26.82 -13.20 -10.13
C ARG A 9 28.15 -13.84 -9.75
N ARG A 10 29.21 -13.06 -9.99
CA ARG A 10 30.55 -13.26 -9.46
C ARG A 10 30.44 -13.55 -7.95
N ARG A 11 31.07 -14.63 -7.48
CA ARG A 11 31.27 -14.91 -6.06
C ARG A 11 32.10 -13.75 -5.48
N THR A 12 31.46 -12.77 -4.86
CA THR A 12 32.14 -11.89 -3.91
C THR A 12 32.68 -12.77 -2.77
N PRO A 13 33.93 -12.56 -2.31
CA PRO A 13 34.54 -13.38 -1.27
C PRO A 13 33.70 -13.30 0.01
N ALA A 14 33.18 -14.48 0.40
CA ALA A 14 32.71 -14.90 1.71
C ALA A 14 32.34 -13.81 2.74
N GLY A 15 31.24 -13.08 2.51
CA GLY A 15 30.43 -12.65 3.65
C GLY A 15 29.86 -13.91 4.34
N PRO A 16 29.77 -13.96 5.68
CA PRO A 16 29.15 -15.09 6.36
C PRO A 16 27.72 -15.28 5.84
N SER A 17 27.37 -16.51 5.50
CA SER A 17 26.00 -16.86 5.14
C SER A 17 25.06 -16.44 6.28
N GLN A 18 23.97 -15.75 5.97
CA GLN A 18 22.95 -15.40 6.97
C GLN A 18 22.16 -16.63 7.47
N VAL A 19 22.32 -17.76 6.76
CA VAL A 19 21.81 -19.10 7.12
C VAL A 19 22.96 -19.96 7.62
N THR A 20 22.74 -20.61 8.75
CA THR A 20 23.71 -21.40 9.51
C THR A 20 23.15 -22.78 9.85
N LYS A 21 24.00 -23.68 10.36
CA LYS A 21 23.59 -25.05 10.70
C LYS A 21 22.60 -25.15 11.86
N SER A 22 22.44 -24.10 12.66
CA SER A 22 21.41 -24.02 13.70
C SER A 22 20.04 -23.57 13.16
N ASP A 23 19.96 -23.12 11.91
CA ASP A 23 18.70 -22.62 11.35
C ASP A 23 17.80 -23.75 10.84
N ALA A 24 16.51 -23.59 11.13
CA ALA A 24 15.43 -24.25 10.40
C ALA A 24 14.84 -23.27 9.38
N VAL A 25 14.84 -23.67 8.11
CA VAL A 25 14.49 -22.84 6.97
C VAL A 25 13.21 -23.35 6.30
N LEU A 26 12.31 -22.45 5.98
CA LEU A 26 11.16 -22.70 5.12
C LEU A 26 11.35 -21.97 3.79
N GLU A 27 11.15 -22.65 2.68
CA GLU A 27 11.12 -22.03 1.34
C GLU A 27 9.72 -22.15 0.72
N ILE A 28 9.10 -21.00 0.47
CA ILE A 28 7.79 -20.88 -0.16
C ILE A 28 7.96 -20.70 -1.67
N GLY A 29 7.41 -21.62 -2.46
CA GLY A 29 7.58 -21.68 -3.91
C GLY A 29 8.86 -22.41 -4.32
N CYS A 30 9.11 -23.57 -3.73
CA CYS A 30 10.37 -24.31 -3.93
C CYS A 30 10.58 -24.85 -5.34
N SER A 31 9.54 -24.89 -6.19
CA SER A 31 9.60 -25.47 -7.52
C SER A 31 10.19 -26.89 -7.50
N ALA A 32 11.10 -27.23 -8.42
CA ALA A 32 11.81 -28.52 -8.46
C ALA A 32 12.96 -28.64 -7.43
N GLY A 33 12.97 -27.82 -6.37
CA GLY A 33 13.86 -27.97 -5.20
C GLY A 33 15.32 -27.56 -5.38
N VAL A 34 15.68 -26.84 -6.46
CA VAL A 34 17.09 -26.46 -6.74
C VAL A 34 17.64 -25.49 -5.70
N CYS A 35 16.86 -24.48 -5.32
CA CYS A 35 17.27 -23.53 -4.28
C CYS A 35 17.20 -24.18 -2.90
N THR A 36 16.16 -24.99 -2.64
CA THR A 36 15.98 -25.73 -1.39
C THR A 36 17.16 -26.63 -1.06
N SER A 37 17.69 -27.34 -2.05
CA SER A 37 18.85 -28.22 -1.85
C SER A 37 20.15 -27.46 -1.60
N LEU A 38 20.29 -26.23 -2.12
CA LEU A 38 21.38 -25.33 -1.74
C LEU A 38 21.23 -24.87 -0.29
N LEU A 39 20.02 -24.49 0.13
CA LEU A 39 19.74 -24.12 1.52
C LEU A 39 20.04 -25.27 2.48
N ALA A 40 19.71 -26.51 2.12
CA ALA A 40 19.95 -27.70 2.93
C ALA A 40 21.44 -27.94 3.24
N ARG A 41 22.34 -27.47 2.38
CA ARG A 41 23.80 -27.54 2.62
C ARG A 41 24.24 -26.63 3.75
N HIS A 42 23.51 -25.56 4.05
CA HIS A 42 23.88 -24.55 5.05
C HIS A 42 23.03 -24.63 6.32
N ALA A 43 21.76 -24.98 6.20
CA ALA A 43 20.81 -25.10 7.29
C ALA A 43 20.92 -26.45 8.04
N GLY A 44 20.35 -26.51 9.24
CA GLY A 44 20.15 -27.74 10.00
C GLY A 44 18.88 -28.49 9.58
N ARG A 45 17.85 -27.75 9.20
CA ARG A 45 16.59 -28.30 8.65
C ARG A 45 16.07 -27.39 7.54
N VAL A 46 15.55 -27.98 6.46
CA VAL A 46 14.88 -27.22 5.39
C VAL A 46 13.59 -27.91 4.99
N VAL A 47 12.54 -27.12 4.81
CA VAL A 47 11.26 -27.53 4.24
C VAL A 47 11.00 -26.69 2.99
N GLY A 48 10.85 -27.34 1.83
CA GLY A 48 10.39 -26.69 0.61
C GLY A 48 8.90 -26.90 0.41
N VAL A 49 8.15 -25.84 0.11
CA VAL A 49 6.72 -25.94 -0.21
C VAL A 49 6.39 -25.35 -1.57
N ASP A 50 5.47 -25.99 -2.29
CA ASP A 50 4.97 -25.55 -3.59
C ASP A 50 3.50 -25.99 -3.75
N ASN A 51 2.75 -25.31 -4.61
CA ASN A 51 1.35 -25.65 -4.87
C ASN A 51 1.17 -26.61 -6.06
N SER A 52 2.25 -26.94 -6.76
CA SER A 52 2.26 -27.88 -7.89
C SER A 52 2.63 -29.29 -7.43
N PRO A 53 1.70 -30.27 -7.48
CA PRO A 53 2.01 -31.66 -7.14
C PRO A 53 3.08 -32.28 -8.06
N GLN A 54 3.23 -31.78 -9.28
CA GLN A 54 4.28 -32.23 -10.19
C GLN A 54 5.66 -31.74 -9.73
N LEU A 55 5.78 -30.47 -9.35
CA LEU A 55 7.06 -29.89 -8.92
C LEU A 55 7.52 -30.50 -7.59
N ILE A 56 6.58 -30.75 -6.66
CA ILE A 56 6.88 -31.45 -5.41
C ILE A 56 7.44 -32.86 -5.65
N ARG A 57 6.79 -33.65 -6.52
CA ARG A 57 7.31 -34.98 -6.87
C ARG A 57 8.70 -34.91 -7.48
N GLU A 58 8.92 -34.00 -8.43
CA GLU A 58 10.24 -33.80 -9.04
C GLU A 58 11.29 -33.36 -8.00
N ALA A 59 10.93 -32.49 -7.07
CA ALA A 59 11.82 -32.03 -6.01
C ALA A 59 12.23 -33.15 -5.05
N GLN A 60 11.27 -34.00 -4.67
CA GLN A 60 11.47 -35.18 -3.82
C GLN A 60 12.34 -36.24 -4.50
N GLU A 61 12.10 -36.52 -5.79
CA GLU A 61 12.93 -37.44 -6.58
C GLU A 61 14.37 -36.93 -6.71
N ARG A 62 14.56 -35.61 -6.86
CA ARG A 62 15.88 -35.00 -7.04
C ARG A 62 16.68 -34.87 -5.74
N ASN A 63 16.00 -34.63 -4.62
CA ASN A 63 16.66 -34.37 -3.32
C ASN A 63 15.93 -35.17 -2.22
N PRO A 64 16.09 -36.51 -2.18
CA PRO A 64 15.34 -37.38 -1.27
C PRO A 64 15.66 -37.13 0.22
N GLU A 65 16.77 -36.46 0.53
CA GLU A 65 17.17 -36.07 1.88
C GLU A 65 16.50 -34.76 2.37
N VAL A 66 15.84 -34.03 1.48
CA VAL A 66 15.19 -32.75 1.79
C VAL A 66 13.68 -32.95 1.92
N HIS A 67 13.07 -32.31 2.92
CA HIS A 67 11.63 -32.40 3.14
C HIS A 67 10.87 -31.45 2.21
N PHE A 68 9.88 -31.97 1.50
CA PHE A 68 9.02 -31.19 0.60
C PHE A 68 7.55 -31.46 0.86
N GLU A 69 6.73 -30.41 0.87
CA GLU A 69 5.27 -30.51 1.08
C GLU A 69 4.47 -29.78 0.01
N LEU A 70 3.34 -30.39 -0.37
CA LEU A 70 2.35 -29.76 -1.25
C LEU A 70 1.50 -28.78 -0.44
N VAL A 71 1.72 -27.48 -0.62
CA VAL A 71 1.01 -26.42 0.10
C VAL A 71 0.59 -25.33 -0.88
N ASP A 72 -0.71 -25.06 -0.96
CA ASP A 72 -1.19 -23.81 -1.57
C ASP A 72 -1.24 -22.72 -0.51
N VAL A 73 -0.19 -21.90 -0.46
CA VAL A 73 -0.04 -20.84 0.54
C VAL A 73 -1.04 -19.71 0.41
N LEU A 74 -1.67 -19.55 -0.77
CA LEU A 74 -2.65 -18.49 -1.01
C LEU A 74 -4.07 -18.95 -0.66
N GLN A 75 -4.37 -20.23 -0.87
CA GLN A 75 -5.71 -20.78 -0.57
C GLN A 75 -5.81 -21.34 0.86
N SER A 76 -4.71 -21.87 1.39
CA SER A 76 -4.70 -22.62 2.65
C SER A 76 -3.50 -22.22 3.53
N PRO A 77 -3.41 -20.96 3.96
CA PRO A 77 -2.25 -20.47 4.74
C PRO A 77 -2.04 -21.23 6.06
N GLY A 78 -3.08 -21.80 6.68
CA GLY A 78 -2.92 -22.66 7.86
C GLY A 78 -2.07 -23.92 7.63
N ASN A 79 -2.00 -24.44 6.39
CA ASN A 79 -1.09 -25.53 6.06
C ASN A 79 0.37 -25.08 6.05
N LEU A 80 0.61 -23.83 5.65
CA LEU A 80 1.94 -23.22 5.69
C LEU A 80 2.44 -23.05 7.14
N GLU A 81 1.55 -22.73 8.08
CA GLU A 81 1.89 -22.63 9.51
C GLU A 81 2.43 -23.96 10.05
N ARG A 82 1.77 -25.07 9.69
CA ARG A 82 2.20 -26.42 10.08
C ARG A 82 3.53 -26.79 9.46
N ALA A 83 3.70 -26.60 8.15
CA ALA A 83 4.95 -26.90 7.45
C ALA A 83 6.12 -26.04 7.96
N GLY A 84 5.83 -24.78 8.28
CA GLY A 84 6.78 -23.78 8.77
C GLY A 84 7.05 -23.82 10.26
N ALA A 85 6.38 -24.68 11.03
CA ALA A 85 6.50 -24.70 12.48
C ALA A 85 7.97 -24.81 12.93
N GLY A 86 8.40 -23.87 13.77
CA GLY A 86 9.79 -23.79 14.27
C GLY A 86 10.83 -23.33 13.24
N CYS A 87 10.45 -22.87 12.05
CA CYS A 87 11.38 -22.28 11.09
C CYS A 87 11.66 -20.82 11.46
N GLY A 88 12.92 -20.49 11.75
CA GLY A 88 13.35 -19.12 12.05
C GLY A 88 13.71 -18.30 10.82
N VAL A 89 13.96 -18.95 9.68
CA VAL A 89 14.32 -18.28 8.42
C VAL A 89 13.32 -18.68 7.35
N VAL A 90 12.80 -17.70 6.61
CA VAL A 90 11.83 -17.93 5.55
C VAL A 90 12.33 -17.31 4.24
N PHE A 91 12.31 -18.11 3.18
CA PHE A 91 12.53 -17.67 1.80
C PHE A 91 11.20 -17.69 1.05
N VAL A 92 10.91 -16.64 0.29
CA VAL A 92 9.69 -16.52 -0.52
C VAL A 92 10.06 -16.31 -1.98
N ASP A 93 9.83 -17.34 -2.80
CA ASP A 93 10.05 -17.34 -4.25
C ASP A 93 8.83 -17.94 -4.97
N ILE A 94 7.71 -17.23 -4.97
CA ILE A 94 6.50 -17.72 -5.66
C ILE A 94 6.54 -17.55 -7.20
N GLY A 95 7.73 -17.36 -7.78
CA GLY A 95 8.11 -17.63 -9.18
C GLY A 95 7.21 -17.14 -10.33
N GLY A 96 7.78 -16.32 -11.22
CA GLY A 96 7.44 -16.26 -12.65
C GLY A 96 6.10 -15.58 -13.02
N ASN A 97 6.08 -14.25 -13.06
CA ASN A 97 4.92 -13.40 -13.38
C ASN A 97 3.79 -13.36 -12.33
N ARG A 98 3.95 -13.99 -11.15
CA ARG A 98 2.98 -13.78 -10.06
C ARG A 98 3.00 -12.32 -9.63
N GLN A 99 1.81 -11.72 -9.56
CA GLN A 99 1.65 -10.29 -9.36
C GLN A 99 2.09 -9.88 -7.95
N LEU A 100 2.70 -8.70 -7.85
CA LEU A 100 3.14 -8.06 -6.60
C LEU A 100 2.07 -8.12 -5.50
N ALA A 101 0.79 -8.00 -5.86
CA ALA A 101 -0.34 -8.10 -4.94
C ALA A 101 -0.38 -9.42 -4.13
N ALA A 102 -0.05 -10.57 -4.74
CA ALA A 102 -0.04 -11.85 -4.03
C ALA A 102 1.05 -11.91 -2.95
N LEU A 103 2.23 -11.34 -3.23
CA LEU A 103 3.29 -11.19 -2.23
C LEU A 103 2.86 -10.23 -1.13
N VAL A 104 2.30 -9.08 -1.49
CA VAL A 104 1.84 -8.07 -0.53
C VAL A 104 0.75 -8.61 0.41
N ALA A 105 -0.11 -9.51 -0.07
CA ALA A 105 -1.07 -10.23 0.77
C ALA A 105 -0.44 -11.31 1.66
N LEU A 106 0.57 -12.04 1.14
CA LEU A 106 1.20 -13.16 1.85
C LEU A 106 2.19 -12.71 2.94
N LEU A 107 3.01 -11.69 2.68
CA LEU A 107 4.11 -11.33 3.58
C LEU A 107 3.67 -10.89 4.98
N PRO A 108 2.59 -10.10 5.18
CA PRO A 108 2.09 -9.78 6.51
C PRO A 108 1.71 -11.03 7.31
N TRP A 109 1.04 -11.99 6.64
CA TRP A 109 0.67 -13.25 7.27
C TRP A 109 1.90 -14.06 7.69
N VAL A 110 2.92 -14.16 6.82
CA VAL A 110 4.19 -14.84 7.13
C VAL A 110 4.88 -14.19 8.34
N GLN A 111 4.95 -12.86 8.36
CA GLN A 111 5.59 -12.12 9.45
C GLN A 111 4.84 -12.29 10.78
N GLU A 112 3.51 -12.24 10.77
CA GLU A 112 2.69 -12.34 11.98
C GLU A 112 2.67 -13.76 12.56
N ARG A 113 2.50 -14.76 11.68
CA ARG A 113 2.28 -16.17 12.07
C ARG A 113 3.56 -16.96 12.24
N LEU A 114 4.52 -16.83 11.32
CA LEU A 114 5.78 -17.57 11.40
C LEU A 114 6.86 -16.83 12.20
N ARG A 115 6.74 -15.50 12.33
CA ARG A 115 7.69 -14.63 13.06
C ARG A 115 9.16 -14.95 12.77
N PRO A 116 9.58 -15.04 11.49
CA PRO A 116 10.96 -15.40 11.18
C PRO A 116 11.92 -14.30 11.64
N ARG A 117 13.10 -14.70 12.13
CA ARG A 117 14.23 -13.78 12.39
C ARG A 117 14.83 -13.22 11.10
N LEU A 118 14.61 -13.90 9.97
CA LEU A 118 15.09 -13.49 8.65
C LEU A 118 14.06 -13.90 7.60
N LEU A 119 13.58 -12.92 6.83
CA LEU A 119 12.67 -13.10 5.71
C LEU A 119 13.36 -12.63 4.43
N VAL A 120 13.59 -13.55 3.48
CA VAL A 120 14.19 -13.27 2.19
C VAL A 120 13.13 -13.40 1.11
N VAL A 121 12.88 -12.34 0.36
CA VAL A 121 11.87 -12.34 -0.71
C VAL A 121 12.57 -12.21 -2.06
N LYS A 122 12.38 -13.20 -2.93
CA LYS A 122 12.86 -13.17 -4.30
C LYS A 122 11.73 -12.72 -5.23
N SER A 123 11.75 -11.43 -5.57
CA SER A 123 10.75 -10.83 -6.46
C SER A 123 11.29 -9.61 -7.19
N GLU A 124 11.35 -9.68 -8.52
CA GLU A 124 11.78 -8.56 -9.37
C GLU A 124 10.82 -7.37 -9.24
N ALA A 125 9.51 -7.62 -9.16
CA ALA A 125 8.50 -6.57 -9.02
C ALA A 125 8.61 -5.85 -7.67
N LEU A 126 8.87 -6.59 -6.59
CA LEU A 126 9.07 -5.98 -5.26
C LEU A 126 10.38 -5.20 -5.20
N ALA A 127 11.46 -5.74 -5.79
CA ALA A 127 12.75 -5.07 -5.88
C ALA A 127 12.64 -3.75 -6.68
N ALA A 128 12.00 -3.77 -7.85
CA ALA A 128 11.78 -2.58 -8.66
C ALA A 128 10.93 -1.52 -7.94
N ALA A 129 9.92 -1.96 -7.15
CA ALA A 129 9.11 -1.06 -6.34
C ALA A 129 9.92 -0.39 -5.22
N ALA A 130 10.84 -1.13 -4.59
CA ALA A 130 11.74 -0.59 -3.57
C ALA A 130 12.79 0.36 -4.17
N GLU A 131 13.38 0.01 -5.32
CA GLU A 131 14.33 0.86 -6.04
C GLU A 131 13.72 2.20 -6.46
N LYS A 132 12.47 2.18 -6.97
CA LYS A 132 11.75 3.41 -7.30
C LYS A 132 11.54 4.31 -6.07
N TRP A 133 11.19 3.71 -4.93
CA TRP A 133 11.04 4.45 -3.68
C TRP A 133 12.35 5.10 -3.23
N LEU A 134 13.44 4.34 -3.24
CA LEU A 134 14.77 4.85 -2.92
C LEU A 134 15.18 6.02 -3.83
N ALA A 135 14.87 5.95 -5.12
CA ALA A 135 15.14 7.04 -6.05
C ALA A 135 14.33 8.30 -5.71
N MET A 136 13.04 8.15 -5.35
CA MET A 136 12.20 9.27 -4.91
C MET A 136 12.73 9.92 -3.63
N GLU A 137 13.10 9.12 -2.60
CA GLU A 137 13.70 9.64 -1.36
C GLU A 137 15.02 10.39 -1.62
N GLN A 138 15.83 9.91 -2.56
CA GLN A 138 17.09 10.57 -2.93
C GLN A 138 16.85 11.90 -3.65
N GLN A 139 15.85 11.96 -4.53
CA GLN A 139 15.47 13.19 -5.21
C GLN A 139 14.96 14.25 -4.22
N GLU A 140 14.05 13.88 -3.31
CA GLU A 140 13.51 14.79 -2.30
C GLU A 140 14.63 15.37 -1.41
N GLN A 141 15.60 14.54 -1.01
CA GLN A 141 16.77 15.01 -0.25
C GLN A 141 17.69 15.92 -1.05
N GLN A 142 17.81 15.72 -2.38
CA GLN A 142 18.57 16.62 -3.23
C GLN A 142 17.87 17.97 -3.33
N GLU A 143 16.55 17.98 -3.49
CA GLU A 143 15.73 19.20 -3.53
C GLU A 143 15.80 19.97 -2.20
N GLN A 144 15.66 19.27 -1.06
CA GLN A 144 15.84 19.89 0.27
C GLN A 144 17.23 20.52 0.45
N ARG A 145 18.30 19.81 0.05
CA ARG A 145 19.66 20.37 0.12
C ARG A 145 19.85 21.58 -0.79
N GLN A 146 19.21 21.61 -1.96
CA GLN A 146 19.27 22.77 -2.86
C GLN A 146 18.55 23.97 -2.24
N GLN A 147 17.41 23.75 -1.60
CA GLN A 147 16.68 24.81 -0.88
C GLN A 147 17.47 25.35 0.32
N GLU A 148 18.16 24.48 1.07
CA GLU A 148 18.99 24.87 2.21
C GLU A 148 20.30 25.59 1.82
N GLN A 149 20.81 25.37 0.60
CA GLN A 149 22.03 26.03 0.12
C GLN A 149 21.78 27.41 -0.50
N GLN A 150 20.53 27.75 -0.83
CA GLN A 150 20.15 29.04 -1.40
C GLN A 150 20.06 30.25 -0.42
N PRO A 151 19.84 30.13 0.90
CA PRO A 151 19.67 31.29 1.78
C PRO A 151 20.95 32.13 1.94
N GLY A 152 22.13 31.55 1.69
CA GLY A 152 23.42 32.23 1.91
C GLY A 152 23.79 33.28 0.86
N GLN A 153 23.22 33.25 -0.35
CA GLN A 153 23.57 34.23 -1.39
C GLN A 153 22.58 35.40 -1.47
N GLN A 154 21.35 35.24 -0.98
CA GLN A 154 20.38 36.34 -0.95
C GLN A 154 20.46 37.18 0.33
N ALA A 155 20.88 36.61 1.46
CA ALA A 155 21.00 37.36 2.71
C ALA A 155 22.16 38.38 2.73
N GLU A 156 23.20 38.18 1.92
CA GLU A 156 24.37 39.09 1.89
C GLU A 156 24.27 40.19 0.82
N GLN A 157 23.29 40.14 -0.09
CA GLN A 157 23.04 41.19 -1.10
C GLN A 157 21.80 42.06 -0.79
N GLN A 158 21.01 41.70 0.22
CA GLN A 158 19.79 42.45 0.57
C GLN A 158 19.98 43.78 1.31
N PRO A 159 21.05 44.05 2.09
CA PRO A 159 21.17 45.34 2.78
C PRO A 159 21.35 46.53 1.83
N GLU A 160 21.98 46.33 0.66
CA GLU A 160 22.25 47.42 -0.29
C GLU A 160 21.07 47.69 -1.23
N GLN A 161 20.35 46.67 -1.70
CA GLN A 161 19.18 46.88 -2.55
C GLN A 161 17.92 47.35 -1.80
N GLN A 162 17.78 47.04 -0.49
CA GLN A 162 16.66 47.58 0.29
C GLN A 162 16.78 49.10 0.57
N LEU A 163 17.99 49.67 0.52
CA LEU A 163 18.14 51.13 0.64
C LEU A 163 17.75 51.85 -0.66
N GLU A 164 17.92 51.23 -1.82
CA GLU A 164 17.57 51.82 -3.12
C GLU A 164 16.09 51.62 -3.53
N GLN A 165 15.41 50.59 -3.02
CA GLN A 165 14.00 50.32 -3.36
C GLN A 165 12.98 51.03 -2.47
N GLN A 166 13.39 51.58 -1.32
CA GLN A 166 12.49 52.33 -0.42
C GLN A 166 11.82 53.55 -1.08
N PRO A 167 12.53 54.40 -1.85
CA PRO A 167 11.92 55.56 -2.51
C PRO A 167 10.91 55.15 -3.58
N GLU A 168 11.19 54.07 -4.33
CA GLU A 168 10.35 53.62 -5.43
C GLU A 168 9.06 52.98 -4.92
N GLN A 169 9.13 52.23 -3.82
CA GLN A 169 7.95 51.66 -3.17
C GLN A 169 7.08 52.75 -2.52
N GLN A 170 7.69 53.82 -1.99
CA GLN A 170 6.97 54.98 -1.47
C GLN A 170 6.30 55.80 -2.57
N GLN A 171 6.92 55.89 -3.76
CA GLN A 171 6.33 56.54 -4.93
C GLN A 171 5.16 55.73 -5.51
N GLN A 172 5.27 54.40 -5.51
CA GLN A 172 4.19 53.52 -5.98
C GLN A 172 2.97 53.59 -5.05
N GLN A 173 3.17 53.65 -3.72
CA GLN A 173 2.09 53.87 -2.76
C GLN A 173 1.41 55.23 -2.93
N GLN A 174 2.15 56.29 -3.29
CA GLN A 174 1.55 57.58 -3.59
C GLN A 174 0.69 57.54 -4.86
N GLN A 175 1.14 56.83 -5.91
CA GLN A 175 0.34 56.65 -7.12
C GLN A 175 -0.93 55.83 -6.90
N GLU A 176 -0.87 54.78 -6.07
CA GLU A 176 -2.07 54.02 -5.70
C GLU A 176 -3.06 54.91 -4.92
N GLN A 177 -2.60 55.72 -3.96
CA GLN A 177 -3.48 56.65 -3.23
C GLN A 177 -4.09 57.71 -4.15
N GLU A 178 -3.34 58.24 -5.13
CA GLU A 178 -3.88 59.17 -6.12
C GLU A 178 -4.95 58.49 -6.99
N GLN A 179 -4.69 57.29 -7.49
CA GLN A 179 -5.69 56.53 -8.28
C GLN A 179 -6.96 56.24 -7.47
N GLU A 180 -6.81 55.88 -6.20
CA GLU A 180 -7.96 55.57 -5.33
C GLU A 180 -8.80 56.83 -5.07
N GLN A 181 -8.17 58.00 -4.85
CA GLN A 181 -8.87 59.28 -4.76
C GLN A 181 -9.58 59.65 -6.07
N GLU A 182 -8.93 59.46 -7.21
CA GLU A 182 -9.51 59.76 -8.52
C GLU A 182 -10.73 58.88 -8.80
N GLN A 183 -10.66 57.60 -8.39
CA GLN A 183 -11.75 56.65 -8.54
C GLN A 183 -12.92 56.96 -7.60
N GLN A 184 -12.66 57.43 -6.37
CA GLN A 184 -13.71 57.93 -5.47
C GLN A 184 -14.42 59.17 -6.03
N GLN A 185 -13.67 60.14 -6.57
CA GLN A 185 -14.28 61.32 -7.20
C GLN A 185 -15.13 60.96 -8.43
N GLN A 186 -14.71 59.97 -9.22
CA GLN A 186 -15.51 59.48 -10.35
C GLN A 186 -16.78 58.75 -9.89
N GLN A 187 -16.75 58.04 -8.76
CA GLN A 187 -17.96 57.44 -8.18
C GLN A 187 -18.94 58.50 -7.67
N GLU A 188 -18.47 59.52 -6.94
CA GLU A 188 -19.34 60.60 -6.45
C GLU A 188 -20.00 61.40 -7.58
N GLN A 189 -19.30 61.62 -8.70
CA GLN A 189 -19.88 62.29 -9.87
C GLN A 189 -20.93 61.45 -10.61
N GLN A 190 -20.92 60.12 -10.45
CA GLN A 190 -21.92 59.21 -11.05
C GLN A 190 -23.13 58.96 -10.14
N GLN A 191 -23.12 59.40 -8.87
CA GLN A 191 -24.25 59.23 -7.96
C GLN A 191 -25.54 60.02 -8.26
N PRO A 192 -25.58 61.17 -8.97
CA PRO A 192 -26.83 61.92 -9.11
C PRO A 192 -27.92 61.25 -9.99
N HIS A 193 -27.64 60.10 -10.63
CA HIS A 193 -28.58 59.44 -11.54
C HIS A 193 -28.90 57.97 -11.25
N ARG A 194 -28.38 57.37 -10.17
CA ARG A 194 -28.90 56.06 -9.69
C ARG A 194 -30.13 56.28 -8.81
N GLN A 195 -31.24 56.48 -9.51
CA GLN A 195 -32.62 56.48 -9.01
C GLN A 195 -33.00 55.13 -8.31
N PRO A 196 -34.15 55.06 -7.60
CA PRO A 196 -34.50 54.08 -6.54
C PRO A 196 -34.52 52.58 -6.86
N GLN A 197 -34.13 52.17 -8.06
CA GLN A 197 -34.31 50.81 -8.55
C GLN A 197 -33.28 49.83 -7.96
N ASP A 198 -32.04 50.27 -7.76
CA ASP A 198 -30.99 49.44 -7.16
C ASP A 198 -31.25 49.17 -5.67
N ARG A 199 -31.90 50.10 -4.96
CA ARG A 199 -32.29 49.90 -3.54
C ARG A 199 -33.33 48.81 -3.36
N GLN A 200 -34.16 48.52 -4.37
CA GLN A 200 -35.12 47.43 -4.30
C GLN A 200 -34.46 46.07 -4.54
N GLU A 201 -33.49 46.00 -5.46
CA GLU A 201 -32.77 44.75 -5.72
C GLU A 201 -31.87 44.37 -4.54
N GLU A 202 -31.19 45.33 -3.91
CA GLU A 202 -30.36 45.08 -2.73
C GLU A 202 -31.20 44.60 -1.54
N GLN A 203 -32.40 45.18 -1.32
CA GLN A 203 -33.31 44.74 -0.26
C GLN A 203 -33.87 43.34 -0.48
N VAL A 204 -34.13 42.95 -1.74
CA VAL A 204 -34.58 41.60 -2.08
C VAL A 204 -33.45 40.59 -1.90
N GLN A 205 -32.22 40.98 -2.19
CA GLN A 205 -31.05 40.11 -2.05
C GLN A 205 -30.71 39.83 -0.58
N ASP A 206 -30.73 40.87 0.27
CA ASP A 206 -30.52 40.72 1.72
C ASP A 206 -31.61 39.85 2.37
N GLN A 207 -32.87 40.05 1.98
CA GLN A 207 -33.99 39.25 2.50
C GLN A 207 -33.90 37.76 2.06
N GLN A 208 -33.36 37.50 0.87
CA GLN A 208 -33.11 36.13 0.41
C GLN A 208 -31.95 35.47 1.18
N GLN A 209 -30.95 36.25 1.57
CA GLN A 209 -29.80 35.75 2.32
C GLN A 209 -30.17 35.43 3.78
N GLU A 210 -31.02 36.24 4.41
CA GLU A 210 -31.56 35.95 5.75
C GLU A 210 -32.40 34.66 5.76
N GLN A 211 -33.27 34.46 4.78
CA GLN A 211 -34.06 33.22 4.67
C GLN A 211 -33.19 31.96 4.48
N GLN A 212 -32.03 32.08 3.83
CA GLN A 212 -31.08 30.97 3.69
C GLN A 212 -30.32 30.68 4.99
N GLN A 213 -30.01 31.71 5.79
CA GLN A 213 -29.37 31.52 7.09
C GLN A 213 -30.31 30.90 8.13
N GLU A 214 -31.61 31.18 8.09
CA GLU A 214 -32.58 30.57 9.01
C GLU A 214 -32.86 29.08 8.71
N GLN A 215 -32.69 28.62 7.47
CA GLN A 215 -32.97 27.22 7.09
C GLN A 215 -31.82 26.24 7.40
N GLN A 216 -30.57 26.71 7.48
CA GLN A 216 -29.41 25.84 7.75
C GLN A 216 -29.43 25.11 9.11
N PRO A 217 -29.80 25.77 10.25
CA PRO A 217 -29.83 25.11 11.55
C PRO A 217 -30.88 23.99 11.63
N GLU A 218 -32.03 24.18 10.97
CA GLU A 218 -33.13 23.22 11.01
C GLU A 218 -32.79 21.94 10.23
N GLU A 219 -32.10 22.07 9.10
CA GLU A 219 -31.63 20.94 8.30
C GLU A 219 -30.53 20.14 9.03
N GLN A 220 -29.60 20.82 9.71
CA GLN A 220 -28.59 20.16 10.55
C GLN A 220 -29.21 19.42 11.74
N GLN A 221 -30.24 19.99 12.37
CA GLN A 221 -30.93 19.36 13.49
C GLN A 221 -31.67 18.08 13.05
N LYS A 222 -32.27 18.10 11.86
CA LYS A 222 -32.95 16.94 11.27
C LYS A 222 -31.97 15.81 10.95
N GLN A 223 -30.81 16.11 10.33
CA GLN A 223 -29.76 15.10 10.09
C GLN A 223 -29.24 14.48 11.39
N HIS A 224 -29.06 15.28 12.45
CA HIS A 224 -28.60 14.76 13.72
C HIS A 224 -29.63 13.82 14.38
N GLN A 225 -30.92 14.12 14.23
CA GLN A 225 -31.99 13.27 14.76
C GLN A 225 -32.09 11.93 14.01
N GLU A 226 -31.88 11.92 12.69
CA GLU A 226 -31.86 10.68 11.88
C GLU A 226 -30.67 9.78 12.25
N GLN A 227 -29.48 10.35 12.46
CA GLN A 227 -28.32 9.58 12.94
C GLN A 227 -28.55 8.92 14.30
N ARG A 228 -29.20 9.62 15.25
CA ARG A 228 -29.50 9.03 16.57
C ARG A 228 -30.48 7.86 16.49
N GLN A 229 -31.42 7.89 15.55
CA GLN A 229 -32.37 6.78 15.35
C GLN A 229 -31.69 5.55 14.73
N GLN A 230 -30.69 5.73 13.86
CA GLN A 230 -29.92 4.61 13.31
C GLN A 230 -29.06 3.91 14.38
N VAL A 231 -28.38 4.66 15.24
CA VAL A 231 -27.52 4.07 16.29
C VAL A 231 -28.32 3.24 17.31
N GLN A 232 -29.59 3.58 17.57
CA GLN A 232 -30.44 2.80 18.47
C GLN A 232 -30.95 1.48 17.87
N LYS A 233 -31.00 1.35 16.54
CA LYS A 233 -31.45 0.10 15.89
C LYS A 233 -30.39 -1.00 15.90
N ASP A 234 -29.12 -0.66 16.08
CA ASP A 234 -27.99 -1.60 15.94
C ASP A 234 -27.36 -2.03 17.29
N CYS A 235 -28.01 -1.80 18.43
CA CYS A 235 -27.58 -2.39 19.71
C CYS A 235 -28.13 -3.82 19.89
N PRO A 236 -27.29 -4.87 19.81
CA PRO A 236 -27.73 -6.22 20.15
C PRO A 236 -28.06 -6.32 21.65
N ARG A 237 -29.26 -6.82 21.96
CA ARG A 237 -29.66 -7.21 23.32
C ARG A 237 -28.72 -8.31 23.83
N GLU A 238 -27.91 -8.01 24.84
CA GLU A 238 -27.18 -9.03 25.60
C GLU A 238 -28.18 -9.99 26.26
N SER A 239 -28.13 -11.24 25.83
CA SER A 239 -28.83 -12.37 26.45
C SER A 239 -27.98 -12.90 27.59
N THR A 240 -28.38 -12.57 28.82
CA THR A 240 -27.93 -13.27 30.03
C THR A 240 -28.39 -14.72 30.00
N ASN A 241 -27.47 -15.69 30.00
CA ASN A 241 -27.67 -16.98 30.65
C ASN A 241 -26.36 -17.77 30.84
N ALA A 242 -26.16 -18.18 32.09
CA ALA A 242 -25.55 -19.43 32.56
C ALA A 242 -24.07 -19.73 32.26
N ALA A 243 -23.24 -19.63 33.31
CA ALA A 243 -22.18 -20.61 33.58
C ALA A 243 -22.02 -20.77 35.10
N ALA A 244 -22.44 -21.93 35.59
CA ALA A 244 -22.08 -22.47 36.90
C ALA A 244 -20.95 -23.50 36.70
N ASP A 245 -20.21 -23.71 37.79
CA ASP A 245 -19.29 -24.81 38.08
C ASP A 245 -17.89 -24.78 37.43
N ALA A 246 -16.89 -24.41 38.25
CA ALA A 246 -15.87 -25.36 38.71
C ALA A 246 -14.91 -24.68 39.73
N GLU A 247 -15.10 -24.98 41.01
CA GLU A 247 -14.05 -24.89 42.02
C GLU A 247 -13.08 -26.07 41.87
N ALA A 248 -11.77 -25.84 42.02
CA ALA A 248 -10.98 -26.39 43.13
C ALA A 248 -9.46 -26.23 42.92
N ALA A 249 -8.83 -25.69 43.97
CA ALA A 249 -7.49 -25.98 44.48
C ALA A 249 -6.23 -25.59 43.68
N CYS A 250 -5.49 -24.61 44.22
CA CYS A 250 -4.16 -24.86 44.80
C CYS A 250 -3.61 -23.57 45.42
N ALA A 251 -3.48 -23.56 46.74
CA ALA A 251 -2.78 -22.55 47.50
C ALA A 251 -1.25 -22.76 47.42
N SER A 252 -0.48 -21.69 47.31
CA SER A 252 0.75 -21.53 48.09
C SER A 252 1.31 -20.11 48.04
N SER A 253 1.58 -19.63 49.24
CA SER A 253 2.14 -18.37 49.67
C SER A 253 3.58 -18.14 49.19
N GLY A 254 3.96 -16.88 48.99
CA GLY A 254 5.35 -16.44 48.88
C GLY A 254 5.48 -14.91 48.98
N PRO A 255 6.21 -14.34 49.96
CA PRO A 255 6.11 -12.94 50.34
C PRO A 255 7.17 -12.02 49.70
N GLY A 256 6.84 -10.73 49.63
CA GLY A 256 7.75 -9.62 49.96
C GLY A 256 8.83 -9.26 48.93
N CYS A 257 8.61 -8.13 48.24
CA CYS A 257 9.70 -7.34 47.67
C CYS A 257 9.46 -5.88 48.02
N SER A 258 10.42 -5.35 48.78
CA SER A 258 10.40 -4.10 49.48
C SER A 258 10.57 -2.90 48.56
N SER A 259 9.82 -1.87 48.91
CA SER A 259 10.06 -0.47 48.59
C SER A 259 11.52 -0.07 48.88
N SER A 260 12.17 0.57 47.91
CA SER A 260 13.44 1.27 48.09
C SER A 260 13.50 2.49 47.17
N SER A 261 13.27 3.63 47.82
CA SER A 261 14.04 4.87 47.76
C SER A 261 14.37 5.50 46.40
N ASN A 262 13.75 6.67 46.21
CA ASN A 262 14.27 7.85 45.49
C ASN A 262 15.79 8.00 45.62
N SER A 263 16.50 7.88 44.49
CA SER A 263 17.82 8.44 44.31
C SER A 263 17.73 9.62 43.34
N SER A 264 18.12 10.77 43.87
CA SER A 264 18.39 12.05 43.23
C SER A 264 19.11 11.90 41.88
N ARG A 265 18.46 12.37 40.81
CA ARG A 265 19.04 12.52 39.48
C ARG A 265 20.14 13.59 39.49
N GLY A 266 21.38 13.14 39.35
CA GLY A 266 22.48 14.00 38.89
C GLY A 266 22.22 14.41 37.44
N MET A 267 22.40 15.70 37.16
CA MET A 267 22.42 16.25 35.81
C MET A 267 23.77 15.89 35.18
N ASP A 268 23.90 14.64 34.72
CA ASP A 268 25.04 14.27 33.90
C ASP A 268 24.92 14.97 32.55
N ALA A 269 25.97 15.71 32.21
CA ALA A 269 26.11 16.44 30.96
C ALA A 269 25.77 15.52 29.78
N ALA A 270 24.77 15.93 28.98
CA ALA A 270 24.38 15.24 27.77
C ALA A 270 25.59 15.17 26.83
N GLY A 271 26.28 14.02 26.84
CA GLY A 271 27.28 13.70 25.84
C GLY A 271 26.67 13.81 24.44
N PRO A 272 27.48 14.11 23.41
CA PRO A 272 26.99 14.15 22.04
C PRO A 272 26.24 12.86 21.72
N PRO A 273 25.09 12.94 21.03
CA PRO A 273 24.30 11.76 20.71
C PRO A 273 25.19 10.72 20.01
N PRO A 274 25.06 9.43 20.34
CA PRO A 274 25.89 8.39 19.75
C PRO A 274 25.79 8.47 18.23
N LEU A 275 26.94 8.49 17.55
CA LEU A 275 27.01 8.54 16.09
C LEU A 275 26.21 7.38 15.51
N CYS A 276 25.21 7.70 14.69
CA CYS A 276 24.41 6.69 14.00
C CYS A 276 25.35 5.78 13.18
N PRO A 277 25.22 4.44 13.30
CA PRO A 277 26.04 3.53 12.52
C PRO A 277 25.88 3.79 11.01
N PRO A 278 26.94 3.60 10.21
CA PRO A 278 26.87 3.83 8.77
C PRO A 278 25.76 2.99 8.14
N ARG A 279 24.88 3.65 7.38
CA ARG A 279 23.77 2.98 6.69
C ARG A 279 24.29 1.98 5.67
N ILE A 280 23.70 0.80 5.65
CA ILE A 280 23.96 -0.20 4.61
C ILE A 280 23.33 0.30 3.30
N PRO A 281 24.12 0.47 2.22
CA PRO A 281 23.59 0.85 0.91
C PRO A 281 22.42 -0.05 0.49
N GLY A 282 21.32 0.56 0.00
CA GLY A 282 20.11 -0.16 -0.41
C GLY A 282 19.07 -0.40 0.69
N THR A 283 19.28 0.13 1.90
CA THR A 283 18.28 0.06 2.98
C THR A 283 17.32 1.25 2.92
N LEU A 284 16.01 0.99 2.95
CA LEU A 284 14.95 2.01 2.98
C LEU A 284 15.03 2.86 4.25
N ARG A 285 14.75 4.17 4.15
CA ARG A 285 14.73 5.07 5.33
C ARG A 285 13.52 4.80 6.22
N ASP A 286 12.35 4.67 5.60
CA ASP A 286 11.10 4.28 6.27
C ASP A 286 10.52 3.01 5.62
N PRO A 287 11.02 1.82 6.00
CA PRO A 287 10.49 0.56 5.48
C PRO A 287 9.00 0.39 5.76
N SER A 288 8.51 0.87 6.91
CA SER A 288 7.12 0.73 7.32
C SER A 288 6.18 1.64 6.54
N GLY A 289 6.56 2.90 6.30
CA GLY A 289 5.84 3.82 5.42
C GLY A 289 5.79 3.33 3.99
N TRP A 290 6.93 2.91 3.42
CA TRP A 290 6.99 2.30 2.09
C TRP A 290 6.07 1.09 1.98
N TRP A 291 6.12 0.19 2.97
CA TRP A 291 5.29 -1.01 2.97
C TRP A 291 3.79 -0.68 3.03
N ARG A 292 3.36 0.25 3.90
CA ARG A 292 1.95 0.70 3.96
C ARG A 292 1.48 1.30 2.64
N GLN A 293 2.31 2.13 2.00
CA GLN A 293 1.96 2.70 0.69
C GLN A 293 1.85 1.62 -0.38
N LEU A 294 2.76 0.63 -0.38
CA LEU A 294 2.70 -0.49 -1.30
C LEU A 294 1.44 -1.34 -1.07
N GLN A 295 1.08 -1.60 0.19
CA GLN A 295 -0.17 -2.25 0.56
C GLN A 295 -1.38 -1.49 0.02
N ALA A 296 -1.51 -0.20 0.31
CA ALA A 296 -2.62 0.62 -0.19
C ALA A 296 -2.76 0.54 -1.72
N ARG A 297 -1.65 0.69 -2.45
CA ARG A 297 -1.62 0.58 -3.92
C ARG A 297 -2.04 -0.80 -4.45
N CYS A 298 -1.82 -1.85 -3.69
CA CYS A 298 -2.24 -3.20 -4.03
C CYS A 298 -3.70 -3.49 -3.60
N SER A 299 -4.15 -2.91 -2.49
CA SER A 299 -5.52 -3.06 -1.96
C SER A 299 -6.55 -2.30 -2.78
N ASP A 300 -6.20 -1.14 -3.36
CA ASP A 300 -7.08 -0.35 -4.25
C ASP A 300 -7.37 -1.04 -5.60
N ARG A 301 -6.76 -2.21 -5.85
CA ARG A 301 -7.08 -3.08 -6.98
C ARG A 301 -7.84 -4.30 -6.46
N PRO A 302 -9.19 -4.23 -6.35
CA PRO A 302 -9.97 -5.28 -5.71
C PRO A 302 -9.67 -6.65 -6.33
N GLU A 303 -9.14 -7.51 -5.46
CA GLU A 303 -8.73 -8.92 -5.45
C GLU A 303 -9.14 -9.92 -6.56
N ALA A 304 -9.98 -9.63 -7.55
CA ALA A 304 -10.44 -10.63 -8.53
C ALA A 304 -9.66 -10.64 -9.85
N VAL A 305 -8.79 -9.67 -10.10
CA VAL A 305 -8.25 -9.42 -11.44
C VAL A 305 -7.02 -10.29 -11.77
N ALA A 306 -6.23 -10.60 -10.75
CA ALA A 306 -4.84 -11.00 -10.94
C ALA A 306 -4.57 -12.50 -11.07
N ASN A 307 -5.31 -13.33 -10.35
CA ASN A 307 -4.88 -14.71 -10.09
C ASN A 307 -5.77 -15.73 -10.77
N ASN A 308 -5.87 -15.67 -12.09
CA ASN A 308 -6.33 -16.84 -12.84
C ASN A 308 -5.14 -17.52 -13.53
N PRO A 309 -4.54 -18.57 -12.94
CA PRO A 309 -3.48 -19.34 -13.59
C PRO A 309 -3.86 -19.84 -14.98
N LEU A 310 -5.15 -20.10 -15.23
CA LEU A 310 -5.64 -20.47 -16.56
C LEU A 310 -5.45 -19.33 -17.57
N PHE A 311 -5.59 -18.06 -17.15
CA PHE A 311 -5.37 -16.90 -18.03
C PHE A 311 -3.94 -16.88 -18.55
N TYR A 312 -2.94 -16.91 -17.67
CA TYR A 312 -1.54 -16.87 -18.08
C TYR A 312 -1.14 -18.10 -18.90
N LYS A 313 -1.63 -19.29 -18.51
CA LYS A 313 -1.42 -20.52 -19.28
C LYS A 313 -2.07 -20.44 -20.67
N ALA A 314 -3.24 -19.81 -20.78
CA ALA A 314 -3.91 -19.58 -22.06
C ALA A 314 -3.18 -18.53 -22.90
N LYS A 315 -2.79 -17.39 -22.31
CA LYS A 315 -2.04 -16.29 -22.96
C LYS A 315 -0.73 -16.79 -23.57
N ALA A 316 0.04 -17.61 -22.83
CA ALA A 316 1.25 -18.25 -23.34
C ALA A 316 1.01 -19.18 -24.55
N LYS A 317 -0.19 -19.72 -24.71
CA LYS A 317 -0.61 -20.54 -25.86
C LYS A 317 -1.35 -19.74 -26.94
N GLY A 318 -1.38 -18.40 -26.84
CA GLY A 318 -2.18 -17.54 -27.72
C GLY A 318 -3.69 -17.79 -27.63
N PHE A 319 -4.15 -18.31 -26.48
CA PHE A 319 -5.51 -18.77 -26.19
C PHE A 319 -5.99 -19.95 -27.06
N ARG A 320 -5.08 -20.64 -27.77
CA ARG A 320 -5.44 -21.83 -28.55
C ARG A 320 -5.82 -23.01 -27.64
N GLY A 321 -6.96 -23.63 -27.92
CA GLY A 321 -7.43 -24.84 -27.22
C GLY A 321 -7.96 -24.61 -25.79
N VAL A 322 -8.22 -23.36 -25.39
CA VAL A 322 -8.82 -23.05 -24.08
C VAL A 322 -10.24 -22.53 -24.30
N HIS A 323 -11.23 -23.32 -23.87
CA HIS A 323 -12.62 -22.92 -23.97
C HIS A 323 -12.91 -21.72 -23.04
N PRO A 324 -13.53 -20.61 -23.53
CA PRO A 324 -13.81 -19.42 -22.73
C PRO A 324 -14.56 -19.68 -21.42
N MET A 325 -15.43 -20.69 -21.37
CA MET A 325 -16.18 -21.03 -20.16
C MET A 325 -15.34 -21.69 -19.06
N ARG A 326 -14.05 -22.01 -19.31
CA ARG A 326 -13.12 -22.48 -18.27
C ARG A 326 -12.63 -21.35 -17.37
N PHE A 327 -12.73 -20.10 -17.83
CA PHE A 327 -12.44 -18.95 -16.98
C PHE A 327 -13.61 -18.76 -15.99
N PRO A 328 -13.35 -18.46 -14.70
CA PRO A 328 -14.40 -18.22 -13.72
C PRO A 328 -15.21 -16.99 -14.12
N ASP A 329 -16.47 -16.94 -13.70
CA ASP A 329 -17.32 -15.79 -13.96
C ASP A 329 -16.76 -14.52 -13.27
N ARG A 330 -16.83 -13.38 -13.94
CA ARG A 330 -16.38 -12.08 -13.43
C ARG A 330 -17.51 -11.07 -13.52
N ARG A 331 -17.60 -10.21 -12.50
CA ARG A 331 -18.63 -9.18 -12.37
C ARG A 331 -17.99 -7.83 -12.07
N LEU A 332 -18.60 -6.77 -12.60
CA LEU A 332 -18.29 -5.38 -12.24
C LEU A 332 -18.90 -5.03 -10.86
N PRO A 333 -18.51 -3.90 -10.23
CA PRO A 333 -19.10 -3.45 -8.96
C PRO A 333 -20.63 -3.34 -8.99
N GLY A 334 -21.23 -3.04 -10.15
CA GLY A 334 -22.69 -3.02 -10.35
C GLY A 334 -23.34 -4.40 -10.56
N GLY A 335 -22.60 -5.50 -10.37
CA GLY A 335 -23.11 -6.87 -10.50
C GLY A 335 -23.20 -7.41 -11.94
N ALA A 336 -23.03 -6.55 -12.94
CA ALA A 336 -23.03 -6.91 -14.37
C ALA A 336 -21.93 -7.94 -14.67
N ARG A 337 -22.28 -9.02 -15.36
CA ARG A 337 -21.38 -10.13 -15.70
C ARG A 337 -20.63 -9.82 -16.99
N ILE A 338 -19.32 -10.05 -17.01
CA ILE A 338 -18.47 -9.80 -18.19
C ILE A 338 -18.49 -11.00 -19.13
N CYS A 339 -18.66 -10.75 -20.42
CA CYS A 339 -18.79 -11.78 -21.44
C CYS A 339 -17.46 -12.52 -21.68
N ARG A 340 -17.38 -13.76 -21.21
CA ARG A 340 -16.23 -14.66 -21.44
C ARG A 340 -15.99 -14.96 -22.93
N PRO A 341 -17.00 -15.35 -23.73
CA PRO A 341 -16.81 -15.57 -25.17
C PRO A 341 -16.27 -14.34 -25.90
N PHE A 342 -16.77 -13.15 -25.61
CA PHE A 342 -16.26 -11.91 -26.23
C PHE A 342 -14.79 -11.65 -25.86
N ASN A 343 -14.44 -11.88 -24.59
CA ASN A 343 -13.12 -11.59 -24.07
C ASN A 343 -12.03 -12.57 -24.52
N TYR A 344 -12.38 -13.84 -24.79
CA TYR A 344 -11.41 -14.91 -25.11
C TYR A 344 -11.60 -15.53 -26.50
N ALA A 345 -12.69 -15.24 -27.19
CA ALA A 345 -13.04 -15.82 -28.48
C ALA A 345 -14.00 -14.88 -29.25
N VAL A 346 -14.99 -15.44 -29.94
CA VAL A 346 -16.07 -14.71 -30.61
C VAL A 346 -17.37 -14.95 -29.85
N CYS A 347 -18.04 -13.89 -29.42
CA CYS A 347 -19.39 -13.98 -28.85
C CYS A 347 -20.40 -14.20 -29.97
N ARG A 348 -21.24 -15.25 -29.86
CA ARG A 348 -22.22 -15.61 -30.90
C ARG A 348 -23.43 -14.67 -30.94
N GLU A 349 -23.79 -14.08 -29.80
CA GLU A 349 -24.92 -13.16 -29.72
C GLU A 349 -24.63 -11.84 -30.44
N GLY A 350 -23.35 -11.43 -30.49
CA GLY A 350 -22.91 -10.14 -31.03
C GLY A 350 -23.00 -9.00 -30.02
N ALA A 351 -22.34 -7.87 -30.31
CA ALA A 351 -22.48 -6.65 -29.54
C ALA A 351 -23.92 -6.11 -29.70
N GLY A 352 -24.62 -5.88 -28.59
CA GLY A 352 -25.99 -5.36 -28.56
C GLY A 352 -27.10 -6.40 -28.33
N ARG A 353 -26.81 -7.71 -28.43
CA ARG A 353 -27.77 -8.77 -28.03
C ARG A 353 -27.30 -9.62 -26.87
N CYS A 354 -26.01 -9.59 -26.56
CA CYS A 354 -25.49 -10.29 -25.40
C CYS A 354 -25.92 -9.57 -24.11
N GLU A 355 -26.49 -10.31 -23.16
CA GLU A 355 -26.82 -9.79 -21.82
C GLU A 355 -25.58 -9.47 -20.95
N TYR A 356 -24.40 -9.86 -21.43
CA TYR A 356 -23.13 -9.71 -20.74
C TYR A 356 -22.36 -8.48 -21.23
N ASP A 357 -21.61 -7.88 -20.31
CA ASP A 357 -20.76 -6.73 -20.59
C ASP A 357 -19.65 -7.09 -21.60
N HIS A 358 -19.59 -6.33 -22.69
CA HIS A 358 -18.57 -6.41 -23.74
C HIS A 358 -17.55 -5.26 -23.66
N ASP A 359 -17.79 -4.27 -22.82
CA ASP A 359 -16.94 -3.08 -22.77
C ASP A 359 -15.71 -3.30 -21.88
N HIS A 360 -15.80 -4.21 -20.91
CA HIS A 360 -14.76 -4.48 -19.94
C HIS A 360 -13.99 -5.78 -20.23
N CYS A 361 -12.69 -5.69 -19.98
CA CYS A 361 -11.79 -6.82 -20.08
C CYS A 361 -12.04 -7.80 -18.91
N HIS A 362 -12.35 -9.06 -19.23
CA HIS A 362 -12.58 -10.11 -18.24
C HIS A 362 -11.35 -10.42 -17.36
N HIS A 363 -10.13 -10.12 -17.85
CA HIS A 363 -8.92 -10.27 -17.04
C HIS A 363 -8.71 -9.09 -16.09
N CYS A 364 -8.52 -7.87 -16.62
CA CYS A 364 -8.16 -6.67 -15.85
C CYS A 364 -9.34 -5.87 -15.23
N LEU A 365 -10.58 -6.18 -15.65
CA LEU A 365 -11.82 -5.43 -15.37
C LEU A 365 -11.85 -3.98 -15.89
N GLN A 366 -10.85 -3.54 -16.65
CA GLN A 366 -10.83 -2.20 -17.26
C GLN A 366 -11.57 -2.20 -18.60
N ALA A 367 -12.19 -1.07 -18.93
CA ALA A 367 -12.90 -0.89 -20.19
C ALA A 367 -11.94 -0.78 -21.41
N GLY A 368 -12.50 -0.94 -22.61
CA GLY A 368 -11.87 -0.57 -23.88
C GLY A 368 -10.95 -1.62 -24.50
N HIS A 369 -10.85 -2.83 -23.94
CA HIS A 369 -10.08 -3.92 -24.54
C HIS A 369 -10.58 -5.31 -24.10
N ARG A 370 -10.18 -6.34 -24.84
CA ARG A 370 -10.48 -7.74 -24.50
C ARG A 370 -9.37 -8.37 -23.66
N ALA A 371 -9.70 -9.44 -22.93
CA ALA A 371 -8.74 -10.20 -22.15
C ALA A 371 -7.56 -10.74 -22.99
N ARG A 372 -7.76 -11.04 -24.28
CA ARG A 372 -6.66 -11.45 -25.18
C ARG A 372 -5.69 -10.31 -25.54
N GLU A 373 -6.16 -9.08 -25.45
CA GLU A 373 -5.41 -7.85 -25.75
C GLU A 373 -4.84 -7.20 -24.47
N CYS A 374 -5.19 -7.75 -23.30
CA CYS A 374 -4.81 -7.21 -22.02
C CYS A 374 -3.29 -7.29 -21.81
N THR A 375 -2.67 -6.15 -21.52
CA THR A 375 -1.22 -6.00 -21.32
C THR A 375 -0.76 -6.26 -19.88
N LEU A 376 -1.72 -6.42 -18.95
CA LEU A 376 -1.43 -6.82 -17.57
C LEU A 376 -0.91 -8.27 -17.46
#